data_AF-A0A7V1ZUC0-F1
#
_entry.id   AF-A0A7V1ZUC0-F1
#
_cell.length_a   1.000
_cell.length_b   1.000
_cell.length_c   1.000
_cell.angle_alpha   90.00
_cell.angle_beta   90.00
_cell.angle_gamma   90.00
#
_symmetry.space_group_name_H-M   'P 1'
#
loop_
_entity.id
_entity.type
_entity.pdbx_description
1 polymer ?
#
loop_
_entity_poly.entity_id
_entity_poly.type
_entity_poly.pdbx_seq_one_letter_code
_entity_poly.pdbx_strand_id
1 'polypeptide(L)'
;MFRKPSLLCLAVVITFIGLTTIHGRAENVCGDVNNDAEVNVSDAVWTANYIFIGGPEPVPFLSGEVNCDGSVNVSDAVWIANYVFTGGNDPCDSDGDGIPDCHPDCPPTVTDIDGNVYQTVLIGDQCWMMENLKVTHYRNGDPIPEVTDGGSWGMLSTGAYCNYDNNESYVAVYGRLYNWYAAADSRNIAPDGWHVPSDAEWKQLEMYLGMSQADADATGWRGTDEGGKLKEADTTHWQ
;
A
#
# COMPACT_ATOMS: atom_id res chain seq x y z
N MET A 1 -17.96 -6.42 2.45
CA MET A 1 -18.94 -7.35 3.07
C MET A 1 -18.53 -8.78 2.73
N PHE A 2 -17.92 -9.52 3.67
CA PHE A 2 -17.58 -10.94 3.46
C PHE A 2 -18.82 -11.81 3.73
N ARG A 3 -19.55 -12.14 2.66
CA ARG A 3 -20.59 -13.18 2.71
C ARG A 3 -19.90 -14.54 2.65
N LYS A 4 -20.30 -15.48 3.50
CA LYS A 4 -19.95 -16.90 3.35
C LYS A 4 -20.77 -17.51 2.21
N PRO A 5 -20.13 -18.17 1.23
CA PRO A 5 -20.66 -19.39 0.63
C PRO A 5 -19.86 -20.59 1.15
N SER A 6 -20.59 -21.67 1.43
CA SER A 6 -20.17 -23.08 1.47
C SER A 6 -18.67 -23.43 1.61
N LEU A 7 -18.32 -23.97 2.79
CA LEU A 7 -17.22 -24.91 3.08
C LEU A 7 -16.29 -25.29 1.91
N LEU A 8 -15.13 -24.64 1.79
CA LEU A 8 -13.85 -25.19 1.30
C LEU A 8 -12.85 -24.02 1.23
N CYS A 9 -11.72 -24.12 1.92
CA CYS A 9 -10.69 -23.08 2.10
C CYS A 9 -11.10 -21.83 2.92
N LEU A 10 -10.80 -21.83 4.23
CA LEU A 10 -10.70 -20.58 5.01
C LEU A 10 -9.31 -19.99 4.70
N ALA A 11 -9.26 -18.90 3.94
CA ALA A 11 -8.03 -18.33 3.43
C ALA A 11 -7.75 -16.96 4.05
N VAL A 12 -6.46 -16.65 4.27
CA VAL A 12 -6.02 -15.27 4.40
C VAL A 12 -6.12 -14.69 3.00
N VAL A 13 -7.18 -13.90 2.78
CA VAL A 13 -7.28 -13.10 1.58
C VAL A 13 -6.26 -11.98 1.74
N ILE A 14 -5.07 -12.15 1.16
CA ILE A 14 -4.19 -11.00 0.88
C ILE A 14 -4.79 -10.35 -0.36
N THR A 15 -5.94 -9.71 -0.16
CA THR A 15 -6.62 -8.95 -1.20
C THR A 15 -6.02 -7.58 -1.27
N PHE A 16 -5.38 -7.29 -2.39
CA PHE A 16 -5.34 -5.95 -2.90
C PHE A 16 -5.84 -6.03 -4.32
N ILE A 17 -6.99 -5.41 -4.63
CA ILE A 17 -7.49 -5.38 -5.99
C ILE A 17 -7.89 -3.96 -6.35
N GLY A 18 -7.27 -3.50 -7.42
CA GLY A 18 -7.96 -2.89 -8.55
C GLY A 18 -8.51 -1.51 -8.27
N LEU A 19 -7.59 -0.56 -8.15
CA LEU A 19 -7.92 0.82 -8.43
C LEU A 19 -7.82 1.01 -9.95
N THR A 20 -8.97 1.00 -10.62
CA THR A 20 -9.08 1.50 -11.99
C THR A 20 -8.55 2.93 -12.00
N THR A 21 -7.34 3.10 -12.53
CA THR A 21 -6.76 4.38 -12.94
C THR A 21 -7.25 5.58 -12.13
N ILE A 22 -6.76 5.78 -10.90
CA ILE A 22 -6.65 7.17 -10.43
C ILE A 22 -5.37 7.73 -11.03
N HIS A 23 -5.43 8.19 -12.28
CA HIS A 23 -4.62 9.33 -12.69
C HIS A 23 -5.23 10.61 -12.08
N GLY A 24 -5.48 10.67 -10.76
CA GLY A 24 -6.31 11.76 -10.24
C GLY A 24 -6.68 11.79 -8.77
N ARG A 25 -5.85 11.27 -7.87
CA ARG A 25 -5.75 11.87 -6.54
C ARG A 25 -4.27 12.14 -6.34
N ALA A 26 -3.94 13.41 -6.53
CA ALA A 26 -2.62 14.03 -6.46
C ALA A 26 -1.54 13.10 -5.91
N GLU A 27 -0.62 12.66 -6.78
CA GLU A 27 0.76 12.53 -6.33
C GLU A 27 1.05 13.83 -5.60
N ASN A 28 1.21 13.77 -4.27
CA ASN A 28 1.45 14.96 -3.48
C ASN A 28 2.73 15.57 -4.02
N VAL A 29 2.60 16.75 -4.63
CA VAL A 29 3.71 17.36 -5.33
C VAL A 29 4.75 17.73 -4.28
N CYS A 30 5.97 17.25 -4.45
CA CYS A 30 7.07 17.61 -3.56
C CYS A 30 7.23 19.14 -3.52
N GLY A 31 7.13 19.73 -2.34
CA GLY A 31 7.09 21.18 -2.13
C GLY A 31 5.70 21.82 -2.08
N ASP A 32 4.61 21.11 -2.38
CA ASP A 32 3.23 21.54 -2.15
C ASP A 32 2.82 21.15 -0.73
N VAL A 33 3.03 22.07 0.21
CA VAL A 33 2.82 21.82 1.64
C VAL A 33 1.42 22.18 2.10
N ASN A 34 0.70 22.96 1.30
CA ASN A 34 -0.66 23.40 1.60
C ASN A 34 -1.73 22.52 0.89
N ASN A 35 -1.29 21.59 0.03
CA ASN A 35 -2.09 20.65 -0.75
C ASN A 35 -3.06 21.34 -1.73
N ASP A 36 -2.60 22.41 -2.38
CA ASP A 36 -3.34 23.16 -3.40
C ASP A 36 -3.01 22.74 -4.84
N ALA A 37 -2.12 21.75 -5.00
CA ALA A 37 -1.59 21.20 -6.25
C ALA A 37 -0.64 22.14 -7.02
N GLU A 38 -0.17 23.24 -6.43
CA GLU A 38 0.80 24.17 -7.04
C GLU A 38 1.97 24.48 -6.10
N VAL A 39 3.21 24.16 -6.51
CA VAL A 39 4.40 24.60 -5.75
C VAL A 39 4.69 26.07 -6.01
N ASN A 40 4.41 26.93 -5.03
CA ASN A 40 4.55 28.38 -5.15
C ASN A 40 5.03 29.06 -3.84
N VAL A 41 5.01 30.40 -3.80
CA VAL A 41 5.51 31.15 -2.63
C VAL A 41 4.68 30.91 -1.37
N SER A 42 3.40 30.55 -1.54
CA SER A 42 2.53 30.26 -0.40
C SER A 42 3.00 29.04 0.37
N ASP A 43 3.63 28.07 -0.29
CA ASP A 43 4.23 26.89 0.32
C ASP A 43 5.44 27.24 1.18
N ALA A 44 6.34 28.09 0.68
CA ALA A 44 7.47 28.58 1.47
C ALA A 44 6.99 29.33 2.73
N VAL A 45 5.91 30.12 2.60
CA VAL A 45 5.31 30.84 3.74
C VAL A 45 4.62 29.87 4.70
N TRP A 46 3.96 28.83 4.19
CA TRP A 46 3.31 27.80 5.00
C TRP A 46 4.33 27.03 5.84
N THR A 47 5.41 26.54 5.22
CA THR A 47 6.53 25.87 5.91
C THR A 47 7.14 26.79 6.98
N ALA A 48 7.41 28.06 6.64
CA ALA A 48 7.90 29.03 7.62
C ALA A 48 6.91 29.26 8.78
N ASN A 49 5.60 29.29 8.50
CA ASN A 49 4.60 29.47 9.54
C ASN A 49 4.51 28.25 10.48
N TYR A 50 4.56 27.05 9.93
CA TYR A 50 4.65 25.81 10.71
C TYR A 50 5.83 25.87 11.67
N ILE A 51 7.02 26.20 11.17
CA ILE A 51 8.27 26.20 11.95
C ILE A 51 8.31 27.31 13.01
N PHE A 52 7.97 28.55 12.64
CA PHE A 52 8.25 29.71 13.48
C PHE A 52 7.09 30.14 14.37
N ILE A 53 5.85 29.87 13.97
CA ILE A 53 4.65 30.33 14.69
C ILE A 53 3.69 29.20 15.07
N GLY A 54 4.07 27.94 14.82
CA GLY A 54 3.24 26.77 15.14
C GLY A 54 1.96 26.72 14.30
N GLY A 55 2.06 27.11 13.03
CA GLY A 55 0.98 26.99 12.06
C GLY A 55 0.60 25.52 11.77
N PRO A 56 -0.36 25.29 10.86
CA PRO A 56 -0.73 23.95 10.42
C PRO A 56 0.47 23.16 9.90
N GLU A 57 0.48 21.86 10.14
CA GLU A 57 1.48 20.93 9.60
C GLU A 57 1.37 20.83 8.07
N PRO A 58 2.48 20.61 7.33
CA PRO A 58 2.43 20.26 5.91
C PRO A 58 1.54 19.04 5.64
N VAL A 59 0.89 19.02 4.48
CA VAL A 59 -0.01 17.94 4.09
C VAL A 59 0.39 17.39 2.72
N PRO A 60 0.97 16.17 2.65
CA PRO A 60 1.48 15.34 3.74
C PRO A 60 2.69 15.97 4.41
N PHE A 61 3.05 15.54 5.63
CA PHE A 61 4.20 16.12 6.35
C PHE A 61 5.48 16.14 5.50
N LEU A 62 5.71 15.05 4.77
CA LEU A 62 6.88 14.87 3.92
C LEU A 62 6.92 15.79 2.68
N SER A 63 5.80 16.36 2.23
CA SER A 63 5.86 17.30 1.08
C SER A 63 6.66 18.57 1.40
N GLY A 64 6.85 18.87 2.69
CA GLY A 64 7.70 19.97 3.15
C GLY A 64 9.18 19.65 3.24
N GLU A 65 9.61 18.43 2.93
CA GLU A 65 10.97 17.92 3.15
C GLU A 65 11.77 17.91 1.83
N VAL A 66 11.79 19.05 1.15
CA VAL A 66 12.25 19.17 -0.25
C VAL A 66 13.75 18.97 -0.44
N ASN A 67 14.52 18.89 0.65
CA ASN A 67 15.97 18.71 0.60
C ASN A 67 16.44 17.32 1.10
N CYS A 68 15.52 16.43 1.52
CA CYS A 68 15.82 15.07 1.98
C CYS A 68 16.86 14.98 3.10
N ASP A 69 16.95 16.00 3.97
CA ASP A 69 17.82 16.00 5.15
C ASP A 69 17.22 15.29 6.38
N GLY A 70 15.99 14.80 6.25
CA GLY A 70 15.22 14.08 7.26
C GLY A 70 14.47 14.99 8.23
N SER A 71 14.33 16.29 7.94
CA SER A 71 13.69 17.25 8.85
C SER A 71 13.04 18.42 8.11
N VAL A 72 11.70 18.54 8.16
CA VAL A 72 11.02 19.76 7.68
C VAL A 72 11.40 20.96 8.54
N ASN A 73 12.24 21.85 8.01
CA ASN A 73 12.80 22.98 8.71
C ASN A 73 13.03 24.21 7.81
N VAL A 74 13.74 25.23 8.33
CA VAL A 74 13.91 26.51 7.62
C VAL A 74 14.69 26.34 6.31
N SER A 75 15.54 25.32 6.20
CA SER A 75 16.22 25.00 4.94
C SER A 75 15.23 24.69 3.83
N ASP A 76 14.14 23.98 4.12
CA ASP A 76 13.11 23.62 3.16
C ASP A 76 12.31 24.83 2.69
N ALA A 77 11.92 25.71 3.62
CA ALA A 77 11.25 26.96 3.27
C ALA A 77 12.11 27.83 2.34
N VAL A 78 13.43 27.88 2.60
CA VAL A 78 14.39 28.59 1.74
C VAL A 78 14.56 27.88 0.39
N TRP A 79 14.54 26.56 0.37
CA TRP A 79 14.64 25.76 -0.85
C TRP A 79 13.43 25.97 -1.76
N ILE A 80 12.21 25.85 -1.24
CA ILE A 80 10.95 26.13 -1.97
C ILE A 80 10.99 27.56 -2.53
N ALA A 81 11.38 28.54 -1.72
CA ALA A 81 11.51 29.93 -2.20
C ALA A 81 12.52 30.06 -3.35
N ASN A 82 13.70 29.44 -3.24
CA ASN A 82 14.70 29.49 -4.32
C ASN A 82 14.22 28.78 -5.59
N TYR A 83 13.56 27.63 -5.45
CA TYR A 83 12.95 26.90 -6.56
C TYR A 83 11.95 27.79 -7.31
N VAL A 84 10.99 28.39 -6.60
CA VAL A 84 9.94 29.24 -7.16
C VAL A 84 10.48 30.53 -7.78
N PHE A 85 11.44 31.20 -7.13
CA PHE A 85 11.90 32.53 -7.57
C PHE A 85 13.05 32.51 -8.57
N THR A 86 13.91 31.48 -8.53
CA THR A 86 15.14 31.46 -9.32
C THR A 86 15.23 30.28 -10.28
N GLY A 87 14.24 29.37 -10.28
CA GLY A 87 14.36 28.09 -10.96
C GLY A 87 15.56 27.31 -10.41
N GLY A 88 15.65 27.25 -9.07
CA GLY A 88 16.71 26.56 -8.34
C GLY A 88 16.76 25.05 -8.65
N ASN A 89 17.57 24.31 -7.89
CA ASN A 89 17.61 22.86 -8.05
C ASN A 89 16.21 22.27 -7.84
N ASP A 90 15.86 21.29 -8.67
CA ASP A 90 14.68 20.46 -8.44
C ASP A 90 14.72 19.93 -6.99
N PRO A 91 13.54 19.66 -6.39
CA PRO A 91 13.48 18.98 -5.11
C PRO A 91 14.33 17.70 -5.11
N CYS A 92 14.71 17.23 -3.93
CA CYS A 92 15.41 15.96 -3.84
C CYS A 92 14.61 14.82 -4.48
N ASP A 93 15.34 13.76 -4.82
CA ASP A 93 14.82 12.48 -5.29
C ASP A 93 15.09 11.51 -4.14
N SER A 94 14.05 11.19 -3.37
CA SER A 94 14.19 10.55 -2.07
C SER A 94 14.59 9.07 -2.19
N ASP A 95 14.23 8.42 -3.30
CA ASP A 95 14.47 6.99 -3.55
C ASP A 95 15.53 6.72 -4.65
N GLY A 96 15.93 7.75 -5.40
CA GLY A 96 16.97 7.71 -6.42
C GLY A 96 16.51 7.22 -7.79
N ASP A 97 15.20 7.23 -8.08
CA ASP A 97 14.63 6.73 -9.33
C ASP A 97 14.71 7.72 -10.51
N GLY A 98 15.14 8.97 -10.24
CA GLY A 98 15.28 10.04 -11.21
C GLY A 98 14.04 10.95 -11.34
N ILE A 99 13.03 10.78 -10.49
CA ILE A 99 11.85 11.63 -10.34
C ILE A 99 12.03 12.49 -9.08
N PRO A 100 11.95 13.84 -9.17
CA PRO A 100 12.00 14.70 -7.98
C PRO A 100 10.77 14.52 -7.07
N ASP A 101 10.92 13.71 -6.02
CA ASP A 101 9.91 13.46 -4.99
C ASP A 101 10.45 13.61 -3.55
N CYS A 102 9.57 14.03 -2.64
CA CYS A 102 9.88 14.17 -1.22
C CYS A 102 9.43 12.93 -0.41
N HIS A 103 8.95 11.90 -1.11
CA HIS A 103 8.33 10.72 -0.52
C HIS A 103 8.84 9.49 -1.26
N PRO A 104 9.23 8.40 -0.56
CA PRO A 104 9.69 7.19 -1.24
C PRO A 104 8.58 6.61 -2.14
N ASP A 105 8.77 6.72 -3.44
CA ASP A 105 7.84 6.15 -4.40
C ASP A 105 7.81 4.62 -4.30
N CYS A 106 6.61 4.07 -4.48
CA CYS A 106 6.48 2.63 -4.61
C CYS A 106 7.05 2.22 -5.97
N PRO A 107 7.90 1.17 -6.05
CA PRO A 107 8.40 0.72 -7.34
C PRO A 107 7.20 0.35 -8.21
N PRO A 108 7.12 0.77 -9.48
CA PRO A 108 5.89 0.68 -10.29
C PRO A 108 5.36 -0.75 -10.40
N THR A 109 6.26 -1.73 -10.28
CA THR A 109 5.92 -3.14 -10.16
C THR A 109 6.80 -3.85 -9.14
N VAL A 110 6.31 -4.98 -8.64
CA VAL A 110 7.06 -5.96 -7.89
C VAL A 110 6.94 -7.33 -8.58
N THR A 111 8.01 -8.13 -8.57
CA THR A 111 8.02 -9.47 -9.17
C THR A 111 8.30 -10.53 -8.10
N ASP A 112 7.48 -11.58 -8.04
CA ASP A 112 7.73 -12.72 -7.14
C ASP A 112 8.71 -13.76 -7.72
N ILE A 113 8.99 -14.80 -6.94
CA ILE A 113 9.95 -15.86 -7.32
C ILE A 113 9.49 -16.71 -8.52
N ASP A 114 8.19 -16.69 -8.83
CA ASP A 114 7.61 -17.42 -9.98
C ASP A 114 7.57 -16.56 -11.25
N GLY A 115 8.05 -15.32 -11.16
CA GLY A 115 8.03 -14.37 -12.27
C GLY A 115 6.68 -13.69 -12.46
N ASN A 116 5.75 -13.77 -11.49
CA ASN A 116 4.54 -12.98 -11.55
C ASN A 116 4.88 -11.52 -11.25
N VAL A 117 4.49 -10.63 -12.17
CA VAL A 117 4.61 -9.19 -12.00
C VAL A 117 3.29 -8.64 -11.47
N TYR A 118 3.39 -7.77 -10.47
CA TYR A 118 2.25 -7.10 -9.85
C TYR A 118 2.48 -5.60 -9.87
N GLN A 119 1.44 -4.85 -10.24
CA GLN A 119 1.47 -3.41 -10.09
C GLN A 119 1.41 -3.01 -8.63
N THR A 120 1.98 -1.87 -8.27
CA THR A 120 1.96 -1.33 -6.89
C THR A 120 1.25 0.03 -6.85
N VAL A 121 0.89 0.45 -5.64
CA VAL A 121 0.29 1.75 -5.37
C VAL A 121 0.72 2.23 -3.98
N LEU A 122 0.99 3.52 -3.89
CA LEU A 122 1.19 4.20 -2.61
C LEU A 122 -0.16 4.56 -1.99
N ILE A 123 -0.39 4.16 -0.74
CA ILE A 123 -1.56 4.58 0.04
C ILE A 123 -1.11 5.06 1.41
N GLY A 124 -1.28 6.35 1.69
CA GLY A 124 -0.65 6.99 2.84
C GLY A 124 0.86 6.94 2.66
N ASP A 125 1.56 6.37 3.65
CA ASP A 125 3.02 6.20 3.62
C ASP A 125 3.43 4.74 3.35
N GLN A 126 2.51 3.93 2.80
CA GLN A 126 2.69 2.48 2.65
C GLN A 126 2.51 2.04 1.20
N CYS A 127 3.43 1.21 0.72
CA CYS A 127 3.34 0.56 -0.57
C CYS A 127 2.52 -0.72 -0.51
N TRP A 128 1.52 -0.80 -1.38
CA TRP A 128 0.62 -1.93 -1.51
C TRP A 128 0.68 -2.49 -2.93
N MET A 129 0.52 -3.81 -3.06
CA MET A 129 0.25 -4.40 -4.37
C MET A 129 -1.15 -3.97 -4.82
N MET A 130 -1.43 -3.88 -6.13
CA MET A 130 -2.79 -3.62 -6.65
C MET A 130 -3.53 -4.90 -7.05
N GLU A 131 -2.86 -6.04 -6.92
CA GLU A 131 -3.34 -7.36 -7.37
C GLU A 131 -3.10 -8.41 -6.28
N ASN A 132 -3.95 -9.43 -6.24
CA ASN A 132 -3.81 -10.54 -5.31
C ASN A 132 -2.60 -11.41 -5.64
N LEU A 133 -1.89 -11.86 -4.61
CA LEU A 133 -0.73 -12.74 -4.74
C LEU A 133 -1.11 -14.08 -5.39
N LYS A 134 -0.35 -14.54 -6.38
CA LYS A 134 -0.58 -15.80 -7.12
C LYS A 134 0.64 -16.74 -7.15
N VAL A 135 1.60 -16.51 -6.26
CA VAL A 135 2.81 -17.30 -6.09
C VAL A 135 2.52 -18.75 -5.65
N THR A 136 3.36 -19.66 -6.07
CA THR A 136 3.31 -21.11 -5.81
C THR A 136 4.57 -21.63 -5.12
N HIS A 137 5.58 -20.77 -4.92
CA HIS A 137 6.78 -21.06 -4.15
C HIS A 137 7.01 -20.01 -3.05
N TYR A 138 7.62 -20.44 -1.96
CA TYR A 138 8.20 -19.52 -0.98
C TYR A 138 9.42 -18.82 -1.57
N ARG A 139 9.86 -17.72 -0.95
CA ARG A 139 11.02 -16.93 -1.40
C ARG A 139 12.34 -17.73 -1.44
N ASN A 140 12.43 -18.83 -0.71
CA ASN A 140 13.58 -19.75 -0.78
C ASN A 140 13.50 -20.77 -1.94
N GLY A 141 12.44 -20.74 -2.74
CA GLY A 141 12.20 -21.65 -3.86
C GLY A 141 11.48 -22.95 -3.49
N ASP A 142 11.13 -23.19 -2.22
CA ASP A 142 10.35 -24.36 -1.85
C ASP A 142 8.91 -24.25 -2.39
N PRO A 143 8.33 -25.32 -2.96
CA PRO A 143 6.96 -25.28 -3.42
C PRO A 143 5.98 -25.19 -2.25
N ILE A 144 4.91 -24.45 -2.46
CA ILE A 144 3.73 -24.41 -1.61
C ILE A 144 2.74 -25.44 -2.18
N PRO A 145 2.35 -26.49 -1.43
CA PRO A 145 1.43 -27.50 -1.95
C PRO A 145 0.04 -26.94 -2.29
N GLU A 146 -0.49 -27.30 -3.46
CA GLU A 146 -1.90 -27.08 -3.79
C GLU A 146 -2.77 -28.14 -3.10
N VAL A 147 -3.74 -27.71 -2.28
CA VAL A 147 -4.67 -28.61 -1.58
C VAL A 147 -6.09 -28.14 -1.80
N THR A 148 -6.85 -28.89 -2.62
CA THR A 148 -8.22 -28.53 -3.02
C THR A 148 -9.30 -29.25 -2.22
N ASP A 149 -8.95 -30.33 -1.50
CA ASP A 149 -9.87 -31.10 -0.66
C ASP A 149 -10.04 -30.44 0.72
N GLY A 150 -11.30 -30.21 1.12
CA GLY A 150 -11.63 -29.43 2.31
C GLY A 150 -11.37 -30.19 3.61
N GLY A 151 -11.52 -31.52 3.59
CA GLY A 151 -11.16 -32.37 4.72
C GLY A 151 -9.66 -32.33 4.98
N SER A 152 -8.86 -32.48 3.93
CA SER A 152 -7.40 -32.39 3.96
C SER A 152 -6.95 -31.00 4.40
N TRP A 153 -7.52 -29.94 3.82
CA TRP A 153 -7.23 -28.54 4.18
C TRP A 153 -7.39 -28.28 5.68
N GLY A 154 -8.50 -28.74 6.26
CA GLY A 154 -8.81 -28.55 7.68
C GLY A 154 -7.88 -29.27 8.65
N MET A 155 -7.10 -30.24 8.17
CA MET A 155 -6.15 -31.02 8.98
C MET A 155 -4.69 -30.58 8.79
N LEU A 156 -4.42 -29.63 7.89
CA LEU A 156 -3.06 -29.17 7.63
C LEU A 156 -2.44 -28.49 8.85
N SER A 157 -1.13 -28.74 9.01
CA SER A 157 -0.23 -28.01 9.92
C SER A 157 0.94 -27.37 9.17
N THR A 158 0.85 -27.34 7.84
CA THR A 158 1.86 -26.81 6.92
C THR A 158 1.21 -25.84 5.94
N GLY A 159 2.03 -25.01 5.30
CA GLY A 159 1.55 -24.11 4.25
C GLY A 159 0.91 -24.86 3.09
N ALA A 160 -0.15 -24.28 2.54
CA ALA A 160 -0.81 -24.72 1.34
C ALA A 160 -1.53 -23.55 0.67
N TYR A 161 -1.79 -23.70 -0.63
CA TYR A 161 -2.67 -22.82 -1.39
C TYR A 161 -3.81 -23.60 -2.06
N CYS A 162 -4.87 -22.90 -2.42
CA CYS A 162 -5.92 -23.38 -3.31
C CYS A 162 -6.39 -22.24 -4.22
N ASN A 163 -7.11 -22.58 -5.28
CA ASN A 163 -7.77 -21.59 -6.13
C ASN A 163 -9.19 -21.33 -5.65
N TYR A 164 -9.69 -20.13 -5.92
CA TYR A 164 -11.12 -19.85 -5.74
C TYR A 164 -11.95 -20.88 -6.54
N ASP A 165 -12.95 -21.49 -5.91
CA ASP A 165 -13.75 -22.61 -6.46
C ASP A 165 -12.92 -23.77 -7.04
N ASN A 166 -11.66 -23.94 -6.60
CA ASN A 166 -10.70 -24.90 -7.15
C ASN A 166 -10.55 -24.79 -8.69
N ASN A 167 -10.66 -23.57 -9.23
CA ASN A 167 -10.63 -23.30 -10.66
C ASN A 167 -9.45 -22.39 -11.03
N GLU A 168 -8.50 -22.92 -11.79
CA GLU A 168 -7.31 -22.19 -12.25
C GLU A 168 -7.67 -20.96 -13.12
N SER A 169 -8.83 -20.98 -13.79
CA SER A 169 -9.28 -19.84 -14.63
C SER A 169 -9.55 -18.57 -13.82
N TYR A 170 -9.69 -18.70 -12.49
CA TYR A 170 -9.94 -17.61 -11.56
C TYR A 170 -8.65 -16.99 -11.01
N VAL A 171 -7.49 -17.60 -11.22
CA VAL A 171 -6.21 -17.12 -10.68
C VAL A 171 -5.83 -15.75 -11.25
N ALA A 172 -6.10 -15.50 -12.53
CA ALA A 172 -5.79 -14.23 -13.16
C ALA A 172 -6.58 -13.04 -12.56
N VAL A 173 -7.76 -13.30 -12.00
CA VAL A 173 -8.66 -12.26 -11.46
C VAL A 173 -8.57 -12.16 -9.95
N TYR A 174 -8.53 -13.30 -9.26
CA TYR A 174 -8.64 -13.37 -7.81
C TYR A 174 -7.35 -13.80 -7.10
N GLY A 175 -6.27 -14.06 -7.85
CA GLY A 175 -5.04 -14.63 -7.30
C GLY A 175 -5.25 -16.03 -6.73
N ARG A 176 -4.45 -16.39 -5.73
CA ARG A 176 -4.58 -17.67 -5.02
C ARG A 176 -4.90 -17.44 -3.55
N LEU A 177 -5.49 -18.45 -2.93
CA LEU A 177 -5.88 -18.46 -1.53
C LEU A 177 -4.85 -19.24 -0.71
N TYR A 178 -4.34 -18.63 0.36
CA TYR A 178 -3.32 -19.24 1.22
C TYR A 178 -3.85 -19.47 2.64
N ASN A 179 -3.40 -20.54 3.27
CA ASN A 179 -3.66 -20.75 4.68
C ASN A 179 -2.70 -19.91 5.56
N TRP A 180 -3.00 -19.82 6.85
CA TRP A 180 -2.16 -19.10 7.82
C TRP A 180 -0.73 -19.63 7.87
N TYR A 181 -0.54 -20.95 7.76
CA TYR A 181 0.79 -21.55 7.81
C TYR A 181 1.69 -21.12 6.65
N ALA A 182 1.13 -20.86 5.46
CA ALA A 182 1.88 -20.32 4.33
C ALA A 182 2.17 -18.82 4.52
N ALA A 183 1.20 -18.05 4.97
CA ALA A 183 1.34 -16.61 5.18
C ALA A 183 2.35 -16.25 6.29
N ALA A 184 2.39 -17.04 7.37
CA ALA A 184 3.26 -16.83 8.52
C ALA A 184 4.55 -17.67 8.47
N ASP A 185 4.83 -18.34 7.36
CA ASP A 185 6.03 -19.18 7.23
C ASP A 185 7.30 -18.32 7.23
N SER A 186 8.33 -18.77 7.97
CA SER A 186 9.65 -18.12 8.00
C SER A 186 10.36 -18.04 6.64
N ARG A 187 9.95 -18.88 5.67
CA ARG A 187 10.49 -18.86 4.30
C ARG A 187 9.98 -17.69 3.46
N ASN A 188 8.97 -16.97 3.96
CA ASN A 188 8.30 -15.82 3.37
C ASN A 188 7.61 -16.13 2.03
N ILE A 189 6.35 -15.71 1.93
CA ILE A 189 5.56 -15.86 0.69
C ILE A 189 5.61 -14.63 -0.20
N ALA A 190 5.88 -13.45 0.37
CA ALA A 190 5.92 -12.20 -0.37
C ALA A 190 7.19 -12.09 -1.24
N PRO A 191 7.18 -11.27 -2.31
CA PRO A 191 8.37 -10.90 -3.08
C PRO A 191 9.52 -10.36 -2.23
N ASP A 192 10.74 -10.34 -2.77
CA ASP A 192 11.88 -9.76 -2.05
C ASP A 192 11.67 -8.27 -1.79
N GLY A 193 12.06 -7.79 -0.61
CA GLY A 193 11.77 -6.42 -0.14
C GLY A 193 10.33 -6.18 0.32
N TRP A 194 9.41 -7.13 0.12
CA TRP A 194 8.00 -7.04 0.53
C TRP A 194 7.67 -8.05 1.64
N HIS A 195 6.57 -7.85 2.36
CA HIS A 195 6.11 -8.74 3.42
C HIS A 195 4.60 -8.85 3.50
N VAL A 196 4.12 -9.84 4.26
CA VAL A 196 2.69 -9.97 4.56
C VAL A 196 2.33 -8.89 5.60
N PRO A 197 1.33 -8.03 5.32
CA PRO A 197 1.01 -6.91 6.20
C PRO A 197 0.61 -7.37 7.60
N SER A 198 1.16 -6.69 8.61
CA SER A 198 0.79 -6.84 10.00
C SER A 198 -0.52 -6.13 10.32
N ASP A 199 -1.12 -6.44 11.47
CA ASP A 199 -2.32 -5.73 11.94
C ASP A 199 -2.07 -4.22 12.14
N ALA A 200 -0.85 -3.84 12.56
CA ALA A 200 -0.48 -2.43 12.72
C ALA A 200 -0.48 -1.67 11.37
N GLU A 201 -0.01 -2.33 10.31
CA GLU A 201 0.02 -1.76 8.97
C GLU A 201 -1.38 -1.67 8.37
N TRP A 202 -2.24 -2.66 8.63
CA TRP A 202 -3.67 -2.57 8.29
C TRP A 202 -4.35 -1.41 8.99
N LYS A 203 -4.07 -1.17 10.27
CA LYS A 203 -4.63 -0.03 11.01
C LYS A 203 -4.18 1.31 10.43
N GLN A 204 -2.92 1.43 10.01
CA GLN A 204 -2.43 2.65 9.35
C GLN A 204 -3.22 2.94 8.07
N LEU A 205 -3.38 1.94 7.21
CA LEU A 205 -4.21 2.04 6.00
C LEU A 205 -5.66 2.40 6.32
N GLU A 206 -6.28 1.73 7.28
CA GLU A 206 -7.65 1.98 7.71
C GLU A 206 -7.85 3.41 8.22
N MET A 207 -6.92 3.92 9.03
CA MET A 207 -6.94 5.29 9.52
C MET A 207 -6.76 6.30 8.40
N TYR A 208 -5.89 6.00 7.42
CA TYR A 208 -5.75 6.82 6.21
C TYR A 208 -7.07 6.91 5.42
N LEU A 209 -7.88 5.85 5.42
CA LEU A 209 -9.21 5.82 4.78
C LEU A 209 -10.33 6.48 5.60
N GLY A 210 -9.99 7.07 6.75
CA GLY A 210 -10.88 7.84 7.62
C GLY A 210 -11.34 7.12 8.88
N MET A 211 -10.77 5.97 9.23
CA MET A 211 -11.06 5.29 10.49
C MET A 211 -10.42 6.03 11.68
N SER A 212 -11.10 6.09 12.82
CA SER A 212 -10.53 6.64 14.04
C SER A 212 -9.57 5.63 14.70
N GLN A 213 -8.56 6.11 15.44
CA GLN A 213 -7.66 5.26 16.23
C GLN A 213 -8.44 4.31 17.16
N ALA A 214 -9.53 4.79 17.78
CA ALA A 214 -10.34 4.00 18.69
C ALA A 214 -11.06 2.84 17.98
N ASP A 215 -11.52 3.05 16.75
CA ASP A 215 -12.15 2.02 15.94
C ASP A 215 -11.11 1.04 15.37
N ALA A 216 -9.94 1.54 14.98
CA ALA A 216 -8.82 0.72 14.52
C ALA A 216 -8.33 -0.24 15.62
N ASP A 217 -8.30 0.23 16.88
CA ASP A 217 -7.90 -0.57 18.04
C ASP A 217 -8.99 -1.52 18.57
N ALA A 218 -10.19 -1.49 18.00
CA ALA A 218 -11.27 -2.36 18.41
C ALA A 218 -10.96 -3.84 18.10
N THR A 219 -11.23 -4.72 19.07
CA THR A 219 -11.13 -6.17 18.88
C THR A 219 -12.42 -6.72 18.28
N GLY A 220 -12.36 -7.34 17.11
CA GLY A 220 -13.51 -7.98 16.45
C GLY A 220 -13.75 -7.42 15.04
N TRP A 221 -15.01 -7.21 14.69
CA TRP A 221 -15.37 -6.55 13.42
C TRP A 221 -15.08 -5.05 13.54
N ARG A 222 -14.23 -4.51 12.67
CA ARG A 222 -13.90 -3.08 12.59
C ARG A 222 -14.18 -2.51 11.21
N GLY A 223 -14.37 -1.20 11.17
CA GLY A 223 -14.70 -0.45 9.96
C GLY A 223 -16.18 -0.37 9.61
N THR A 224 -16.51 0.68 8.87
CA THR A 224 -17.84 1.01 8.36
C THR A 224 -17.92 0.80 6.85
N ASP A 225 -16.96 1.33 6.11
CA ASP A 225 -16.92 1.32 4.63
C ASP A 225 -15.50 1.20 4.06
N GLU A 226 -14.46 1.08 4.89
CA GLU A 226 -13.06 1.10 4.50
C GLU A 226 -12.74 -0.07 3.56
N GLY A 227 -13.26 -1.26 3.87
CA GLY A 227 -13.18 -2.42 2.95
C GLY A 227 -14.01 -2.25 1.66
N GLY A 228 -14.95 -1.31 1.61
CA GLY A 228 -15.64 -0.90 0.40
C GLY A 228 -14.85 0.11 -0.42
N LYS A 229 -14.08 0.99 0.23
CA LYS A 229 -13.14 1.93 -0.39
C LYS A 229 -11.91 1.24 -1.02
N LEU A 230 -11.54 0.07 -0.48
CA LEU A 230 -10.45 -0.78 -0.98
C LEU A 230 -10.88 -1.80 -2.04
N LYS A 231 -12.17 -1.82 -2.39
CA LYS A 231 -12.73 -2.75 -3.35
C LYS A 231 -12.87 -2.07 -4.71
N GLU A 232 -12.67 -2.83 -5.78
CA GLU A 232 -13.01 -2.44 -7.14
C GLU A 232 -14.43 -1.85 -7.21
N ALA A 233 -14.57 -0.68 -7.85
CA ALA A 233 -15.83 0.07 -7.88
C ALA A 233 -16.99 -0.68 -8.57
N ASP A 234 -16.67 -1.68 -9.41
CA ASP A 234 -17.65 -2.50 -10.10
C ASP A 234 -18.04 -3.74 -9.26
N THR A 235 -19.29 -4.17 -9.38
CA THR A 235 -19.78 -5.44 -8.85
C THR A 235 -19.60 -6.61 -9.82
N THR A 236 -19.02 -6.40 -11.01
CA THR A 236 -18.78 -7.45 -12.02
C THR A 236 -18.11 -8.70 -11.44
N HIS A 237 -17.21 -8.53 -10.47
CA HIS A 237 -16.48 -9.62 -9.81
C HIS A 237 -17.03 -10.00 -8.43
N TRP A 238 -18.23 -9.54 -8.07
CA TRP A 238 -18.82 -9.69 -6.74
C TRP A 238 -20.25 -10.22 -6.82
N GLN A 239 -20.40 -11.55 -6.80
CA GLN A 239 -21.69 -12.25 -6.72
C GLN A 239 -21.94 -12.82 -5.32
#